data_AF-A0A9X2S6L9-F1
#
_entry.id   AF-A0A9X2S6L9-F1
#
_cell.length_a   1.000
_cell.length_b   1.000
_cell.length_c   1.000
_cell.angle_alpha   90.00
_cell.angle_beta   90.00
_cell.angle_gamma   90.00
#
_symmetry.space_group_name_H-M   'P 1'
#
loop_
_entity.id
_entity.type
_entity.pdbx_description
1 polymer ?
#
loop_
_entity_poly.entity_id
_entity_poly.type
_entity_poly.pdbx_seq_one_letter_code
_entity_poly.pdbx_strand_id
1 'polypeptide(L)'
;MKKITIIPVKKSLESNGKLKVAAYCRVSTERESQRSSIDLQIRHYAELIQNNPEWDFAGVFYDYESGLRREQRSGLEAMLKKAGI
;
A
#
# COMPACT_ATOMS: atom_id res chain seq x y z
N MET A 1 38.98 18.88 -6.58
CA MET A 1 38.93 17.65 -5.75
C MET A 1 37.48 17.22 -5.62
N LYS A 2 37.12 15.98 -6.01
CA LYS A 2 35.73 15.51 -5.95
C LYS A 2 35.41 15.06 -4.52
N LYS A 3 34.35 15.61 -3.94
CA LYS A 3 33.87 15.26 -2.59
C LYS A 3 33.09 13.95 -2.70
N ILE A 4 33.73 12.85 -2.34
CA ILE A 4 33.08 11.52 -2.32
C ILE A 4 32.36 11.39 -0.98
N THR A 5 31.03 11.30 -1.02
CA THR A 5 30.22 10.98 0.15
C THR A 5 29.83 9.51 0.07
N ILE A 6 30.43 8.70 0.91
CA ILE A 6 30.09 7.28 1.03
C ILE A 6 28.82 7.20 1.86
N ILE A 7 27.72 6.79 1.24
CA ILE A 7 26.47 6.51 1.95
C ILE A 7 26.64 5.14 2.60
N PRO A 8 26.66 5.04 3.94
CA PRO A 8 26.75 3.75 4.59
C PRO A 8 25.53 2.90 4.25
N VAL A 9 25.76 1.62 3.94
CA VAL A 9 24.69 0.63 3.82
C VAL A 9 23.96 0.63 5.16
N LYS A 10 22.72 1.15 5.20
CA LYS A 10 21.83 0.88 6.32
C LYS A 10 21.76 -0.64 6.39
N LYS A 11 22.37 -1.24 7.43
CA LYS A 11 22.04 -2.61 7.84
C LYS A 11 20.53 -2.67 7.79
N SER A 12 19.99 -3.50 6.89
CA SER A 12 18.57 -3.79 6.85
C SER A 12 18.18 -4.02 8.30
N LEU A 13 17.25 -3.21 8.80
CA LEU A 13 16.72 -3.38 10.15
C LEU A 13 16.49 -4.89 10.28
N GLU A 14 17.24 -5.54 11.16
CA GLU A 14 16.93 -6.91 11.53
C GLU A 14 15.60 -6.78 12.27
N SER A 15 14.53 -6.77 11.49
CA SER A 15 13.19 -6.74 12.01
C SER A 15 13.02 -8.11 12.62
N ASN A 16 13.28 -8.23 13.91
CA ASN A 16 12.92 -9.38 14.74
C ASN A 16 11.38 -9.53 14.84
N GLY A 17 10.63 -9.08 13.83
CA GLY A 17 9.19 -9.05 13.74
C GLY A 17 8.74 -9.20 12.29
N LYS A 18 7.49 -9.60 12.12
CA LYS A 18 6.84 -9.85 10.83
C LYS A 18 6.81 -8.59 9.96
N LEU A 19 6.81 -8.78 8.64
CA LEU A 19 6.70 -7.67 7.69
C LEU A 19 5.30 -7.06 7.79
N LYS A 20 5.19 -5.76 8.08
CA LYS A 20 3.90 -5.07 8.04
C LYS A 20 3.51 -4.80 6.60
N VAL A 21 2.41 -5.39 6.13
CA VAL A 21 1.95 -5.33 4.74
C VAL A 21 0.58 -4.68 4.66
N ALA A 22 0.44 -3.68 3.78
CA ALA A 22 -0.83 -3.09 3.39
C ALA A 22 -1.05 -3.28 1.88
N ALA A 23 -2.31 -3.28 1.45
CA ALA A 23 -2.66 -3.25 0.02
C ALA A 23 -3.36 -1.93 -0.34
N TYR A 24 -3.18 -1.48 -1.57
CA TYR A 24 -3.89 -0.34 -2.14
C TYR A 24 -4.56 -0.75 -3.45
N CYS A 25 -5.89 -0.62 -3.51
CA CYS A 25 -6.71 -0.97 -4.66
C CYS A 25 -7.28 0.29 -5.32
N ARG A 26 -7.38 0.34 -6.65
CA ARG A 26 -7.97 1.49 -7.34
C ARG A 26 -8.72 1.06 -8.58
N VAL A 27 -9.90 1.65 -8.81
CA VAL A 27 -10.65 1.52 -10.06
C VAL A 27 -10.94 2.89 -10.65
N SER A 28 -11.07 2.96 -11.97
CA SER A 28 -11.10 4.21 -12.74
C SER A 28 -12.40 4.99 -12.63
N THR A 29 -13.50 4.35 -12.19
CA THR A 29 -14.84 4.93 -12.12
C THR A 29 -15.64 4.34 -10.94
N GLU A 30 -16.61 5.10 -10.41
CA GLU A 30 -17.54 4.64 -9.36
C GLU A 30 -18.72 3.82 -9.88
N ARG A 31 -18.72 3.42 -11.16
CA ARG A 31 -19.79 2.62 -11.76
C ARG A 31 -19.97 1.32 -10.96
N GLU A 32 -21.20 0.83 -10.86
CA GLU A 32 -21.55 -0.35 -10.08
C GLU A 32 -20.72 -1.60 -10.44
N SER A 33 -20.43 -1.81 -11.73
CA SER A 33 -19.55 -2.89 -12.20
C SER A 33 -18.10 -2.77 -11.71
N GLN A 34 -17.64 -1.56 -11.42
CA GLN A 34 -16.32 -1.30 -10.85
C GLN A 34 -16.33 -1.35 -9.32
N ARG A 35 -17.49 -1.15 -8.67
CA ARG A 35 -17.67 -1.40 -7.22
C ARG A 35 -17.48 -2.87 -6.89
N SER A 36 -18.12 -3.77 -7.63
CA SER A 36 -17.91 -5.21 -7.45
C SER A 36 -16.45 -5.62 -7.70
N SER A 37 -15.79 -4.96 -8.66
CA SER A 37 -14.39 -5.20 -8.98
C SER A 37 -13.44 -4.76 -7.86
N ILE A 38 -13.71 -3.62 -7.20
CA ILE A 38 -12.85 -3.17 -6.09
C ILE A 38 -13.15 -3.96 -4.82
N ASP A 39 -14.40 -4.32 -4.55
CA ASP A 39 -14.76 -5.16 -3.40
C ASP A 39 -14.08 -6.52 -3.48
N LEU A 40 -14.02 -7.11 -4.68
CA LEU A 40 -13.29 -8.35 -4.93
C LEU A 40 -11.79 -8.18 -4.67
N GLN A 41 -11.18 -7.08 -5.15
CA GLN A 41 -9.77 -6.79 -4.91
C GLN A 41 -9.48 -6.60 -3.41
N ILE A 42 -10.32 -5.87 -2.70
CA ILE A 42 -10.17 -5.62 -1.25
C ILE A 42 -10.19 -6.95 -0.49
N ARG A 43 -11.18 -7.80 -0.76
CA ARG A 43 -11.26 -9.13 -0.12
C ARG A 43 -10.07 -10.00 -0.47
N HIS A 44 -9.74 -10.10 -1.75
CA HIS A 44 -8.64 -10.94 -2.22
C HIS A 44 -7.30 -10.56 -1.57
N TYR A 45 -6.94 -9.28 -1.55
CA TYR A 45 -5.68 -8.85 -0.95
C TYR A 45 -5.70 -8.88 0.59
N ALA A 46 -6.85 -8.63 1.21
CA ALA A 46 -6.98 -8.83 2.66
C ALA A 46 -6.73 -10.29 3.05
N GLU A 47 -7.32 -11.24 2.33
CA GLU A 47 -7.12 -12.67 2.55
C GLU A 47 -5.69 -13.10 2.23
N LEU A 48 -5.13 -12.66 1.11
CA LEU A 48 -3.75 -12.95 0.72
C LEU A 48 -2.75 -12.56 1.81
N ILE A 49 -2.93 -11.36 2.39
CA ILE A 49 -2.02 -10.87 3.43
C ILE A 49 -2.23 -11.63 4.75
N GLN A 50 -3.47 -11.82 5.16
CA GLN A 50 -3.80 -12.50 6.43
C GLN A 50 -3.43 -13.99 6.42
N ASN A 51 -3.45 -14.64 5.25
CA ASN A 51 -3.07 -16.05 5.11
C ASN A 51 -1.55 -16.26 5.16
N ASN A 52 -0.74 -15.20 5.11
CA ASN A 52 0.70 -15.31 5.24
C ASN A 52 1.13 -15.12 6.70
N PRO A 53 1.61 -16.18 7.39
CA PRO A 53 2.03 -16.08 8.78
C PRO A 53 3.28 -15.20 8.98
N GLU A 54 4.05 -14.91 7.93
CA GLU A 54 5.24 -14.06 8.00
C GLU A 54 4.91 -12.57 7.95
N TRP A 55 3.63 -12.21 7.72
CA TRP A 55 3.17 -10.84 7.54
C TRP A 55 2.22 -10.39 8.65
N ASP A 56 2.31 -9.11 8.98
CA ASP A 56 1.35 -8.40 9.82
C ASP A 56 0.44 -7.56 8.93
N PHE A 57 -0.87 -7.80 9.03
CA PHE A 57 -1.86 -7.07 8.25
C PHE A 57 -1.96 -5.60 8.72
N ALA A 58 -1.58 -4.67 7.84
CA ALA A 58 -1.63 -3.23 8.08
C ALA A 58 -2.85 -2.55 7.42
N GLY A 59 -3.73 -3.30 6.77
CA GLY A 59 -4.99 -2.79 6.18
C GLY A 59 -5.01 -2.81 4.66
N VAL A 60 -6.20 -2.61 4.11
CA VAL A 60 -6.42 -2.36 2.69
C VAL A 60 -6.99 -0.96 2.52
N PHE A 61 -6.40 -0.20 1.59
CA PHE A 61 -6.79 1.15 1.23
C PHE A 61 -7.32 1.14 -0.19
N TYR A 62 -8.26 2.02 -0.52
CA TYR A 62 -8.81 2.04 -1.87
C TYR A 62 -9.30 3.42 -2.30
N ASP A 63 -9.35 3.65 -3.62
CA ASP A 63 -9.91 4.86 -4.23
C ASP A 63 -10.66 4.50 -5.53
N TYR A 64 -11.73 5.25 -5.81
CA TYR A 64 -12.51 5.17 -7.06
C TYR A 64 -12.16 6.33 -8.01
N GLU A 65 -10.88 6.46 -8.37
CA GLU A 65 -10.41 7.62 -9.12
C GLU A 65 -9.69 7.21 -10.42
N SER A 66 -9.97 7.97 -11.48
CA SER A 66 -9.29 7.93 -12.76
C SER A 66 -7.81 8.32 -12.65
N GLY A 67 -6.97 7.85 -13.57
CA GLY A 67 -5.51 8.06 -13.48
C GLY A 67 -5.05 9.52 -13.64
N LEU A 68 -5.96 10.43 -13.99
CA LEU A 68 -5.64 11.79 -14.45
C LEU A 68 -5.49 12.81 -13.32
N ARG A 69 -6.03 12.55 -12.13
CA ARG A 69 -6.00 13.46 -10.99
C ARG A 69 -5.45 12.77 -9.74
N ARG A 70 -4.58 13.47 -9.01
CA ARG A 70 -3.94 12.96 -7.78
C ARG A 70 -4.66 13.50 -6.54
N GLU A 71 -5.43 14.56 -6.70
CA GLU A 71 -6.01 15.38 -5.64
C GLU A 71 -7.17 14.72 -4.87
N GLN A 72 -7.64 13.55 -5.31
CA GLN A 72 -8.76 12.83 -4.68
C GLN A 72 -8.38 11.44 -4.14
N ARG A 73 -7.07 11.15 -3.97
CA ARG A 73 -6.61 9.82 -3.51
C ARG A 73 -6.53 9.71 -2.00
N SER A 74 -7.68 9.86 -1.34
CA SER A 74 -7.78 9.80 0.12
C SER A 74 -7.30 8.45 0.69
N GLY A 75 -7.53 7.35 -0.03
CA GLY A 75 -7.04 6.02 0.33
C GLY A 75 -5.52 5.93 0.27
N LEU A 76 -4.91 6.46 -0.80
CA LEU A 76 -3.45 6.52 -0.92
C LEU A 76 -2.82 7.36 0.19
N GLU A 77 -3.37 8.53 0.49
CA GLU A 77 -2.87 9.41 1.55
C GLU A 77 -2.95 8.74 2.93
N ALA A 78 -4.07 8.06 3.22
CA ALA A 78 -4.23 7.30 4.47
C ALA A 78 -3.20 6.17 4.58
N MET A 79 -2.89 5.47 3.47
CA MET A 79 -1.86 4.44 3.43
C MET A 79 -0.47 5.02 3.73
N LEU A 80 -0.10 6.11 3.07
CA LEU A 80 1.20 6.75 3.24
C LEU A 80 1.38 7.28 4.68
N LYS A 81 0.35 7.94 5.21
CA LYS A 81 0.33 8.38 6.61
C LYS A 81 0.50 7.22 7.59
N LYS A 82 -0.14 6.08 7.32
CA LYS A 82 0.03 4.86 8.14
C LYS A 82 1.44 4.27 8.02
N ALA A 83 2.09 4.41 6.87
CA ALA A 83 3.47 4.00 6.65
C ALA A 83 4.50 4.96 7.29
N GLY A 84 4.07 6.12 7.79
CA GLY A 84 4.95 7.15 8.35
C GLY A 84 5.74 7.90 7.28
N ILE A 85 5.20 7.97 6.06
CA ILE A 85 5.74 8.71 4.91
C ILE A 85 5.01 10.04 4.80
#